data_AF-I9QK08-F1
#
_entry.id   AF-I9QK08-F1
#
_cell.length_a   1.000
_cell.length_b   1.000
_cell.length_c   1.000
_cell.angle_alpha   90.00
_cell.angle_beta   90.00
_cell.angle_gamma   90.00
#
_symmetry.space_group_name_H-M   'P 1'
#
loop_
_entity.id
_entity.type
_entity.pdbx_description
1 polymer ?
#
loop_
_entity_poly.entity_id
_entity_poly.type
_entity_poly.pdbx_seq_one_letter_code
_entity_poly.pdbx_strand_id
1 'polypeptide(L)'
;MMKAKYFKKIRSQVKWYKVSYRDDLFSDFIDEKEVLAKSPENACIRYHKRTGCFVNKYNPNNITQHSEVFSRFKVCIGKKVMYFD
;
A
#
# COMPACT_ATOMS: atom_id res chain seq x y z
N MET A 1 -16.89 26.95 12.11
CA MET A 1 -16.58 26.95 10.66
C MET A 1 -15.25 26.22 10.39
N MET A 2 -15.25 24.88 10.29
CA MET A 2 -14.07 24.13 9.82
C MET A 2 -14.12 24.07 8.29
N LYS A 3 -13.52 25.04 7.58
CA LYS A 3 -13.75 25.13 6.13
C LYS A 3 -12.53 25.07 5.21
N ALA A 4 -11.28 25.20 5.70
CA ALA A 4 -10.11 25.10 4.80
C ALA A 4 -8.82 24.59 5.46
N LYS A 5 -8.47 25.11 6.65
CA LYS A 5 -7.22 24.72 7.36
C LYS A 5 -7.17 23.21 7.68
N TYR A 6 -8.30 22.63 8.06
CA TYR A 6 -8.41 21.21 8.39
C TYR A 6 -8.19 20.31 7.15
N PHE A 7 -8.79 20.66 6.01
CA PHE A 7 -8.59 19.94 4.75
C PHE A 7 -7.14 20.03 4.23
N LYS A 8 -6.47 21.18 4.42
CA LYS A 8 -5.04 21.35 4.10
C LYS A 8 -4.18 20.38 4.92
N LYS A 9 -4.46 20.25 6.22
CA LYS A 9 -3.76 19.32 7.13
C LYS A 9 -3.98 17.85 6.74
N ILE A 10 -5.19 17.46 6.33
CA ILE A 10 -5.48 16.11 5.84
C ILE A 10 -4.74 15.85 4.52
N ARG A 11 -4.73 16.80 3.57
CA ARG A 11 -4.01 16.64 2.30
C ARG A 11 -2.50 16.50 2.48
N SER A 12 -1.89 17.20 3.45
CA SER A 12 -0.46 17.04 3.75
C SER A 12 -0.11 15.70 4.40
N GLN A 13 -1.10 14.96 4.92
CA GLN A 13 -0.89 13.70 5.62
C GLN A 13 -0.98 12.47 4.71
N VAL A 14 -1.38 12.64 3.44
CA VAL A 14 -1.54 11.53 2.49
C VAL A 14 -0.71 11.76 1.25
N LYS A 15 -0.17 10.67 0.70
CA LYS A 15 0.63 10.65 -0.52
C LYS A 15 0.07 9.60 -1.48
N TRP A 16 0.30 9.79 -2.77
CA TRP A 16 0.02 8.77 -3.78
C TRP A 16 1.12 7.72 -3.77
N TYR A 17 0.71 6.46 -3.77
CA TYR A 17 1.56 5.29 -3.86
C TYR A 17 1.11 4.46 -5.05
N LYS A 18 2.06 3.92 -5.81
CA LYS A 18 1.77 2.86 -6.78
C LYS A 18 1.95 1.53 -6.07
N VAL A 19 0.89 0.74 -6.00
CA VAL A 19 0.88 -0.55 -5.30
C VAL A 19 0.58 -1.63 -6.33
N SER A 20 1.44 -2.63 -6.40
CA SER A 20 1.25 -3.86 -7.16
C SER A 20 1.32 -5.07 -6.23
N TYR A 21 0.74 -6.17 -6.65
CA TYR A 21 0.56 -7.37 -5.83
C TYR A 21 0.99 -8.64 -6.58
N ARG A 22 1.35 -9.70 -5.86
CA ARG A 22 1.54 -11.04 -6.43
C ARG A 22 0.93 -12.11 -5.52
N ASP A 23 0.33 -13.13 -6.13
CA ASP A 23 -0.31 -14.22 -5.40
C ASP A 23 0.70 -15.14 -4.71
N ASP A 24 1.78 -15.48 -5.43
CA ASP A 24 2.86 -16.36 -4.97
C ASP A 24 4.21 -15.64 -4.87
N LEU A 25 5.07 -16.10 -3.96
CA LEU A 25 6.39 -15.49 -3.71
C LEU A 25 7.38 -15.61 -4.88
N PHE A 26 7.10 -16.47 -5.84
CA PHE A 26 7.91 -16.66 -7.05
C PHE A 26 7.32 -15.96 -8.28
N SER A 27 6.14 -15.35 -8.14
CA SER A 27 5.45 -14.67 -9.23
C SER A 27 5.88 -13.21 -9.34
N ASP A 28 5.69 -12.64 -10.53
CA ASP A 28 5.89 -11.22 -10.76
C ASP A 28 4.78 -10.38 -10.09
N PHE A 29 5.11 -9.14 -9.75
CA PHE A 29 4.12 -8.17 -9.27
C PHE A 29 3.24 -7.69 -10.43
N ILE A 30 1.94 -7.78 -10.25
CA ILE A 30 0.91 -7.46 -11.22
C ILE A 30 -0.10 -6.42 -10.67
N ASP A 31 -1.00 -5.98 -11.55
CA ASP A 31 -2.15 -5.12 -11.24
C ASP A 31 -1.79 -3.81 -10.50
N GLU A 32 -0.76 -3.08 -10.98
CA GLU A 32 -0.37 -1.80 -10.36
C GLU A 32 -1.56 -0.81 -10.33
N LYS A 33 -1.87 -0.29 -9.15
CA LYS A 33 -2.87 0.77 -8.96
C LYS A 33 -2.31 1.92 -8.13
N GLU A 34 -2.75 3.13 -8.42
CA GLU A 34 -2.49 4.30 -7.57
C GLU A 34 -3.45 4.31 -6.37
N VAL A 35 -2.86 4.42 -5.18
CA VAL A 35 -3.53 4.41 -3.88
C VAL A 35 -3.07 5.63 -3.09
N LEU A 36 -4.02 6.49 -2.74
CA LEU A 36 -3.77 7.59 -1.80
C LEU A 36 -3.72 7.01 -0.38
N ALA A 37 -2.67 7.22 0.40
CA ALA A 37 -2.61 6.68 1.76
C ALA A 37 -1.76 7.55 2.69
N LYS A 38 -1.86 7.33 4.01
CA LYS A 38 -1.04 8.03 5.01
C LYS A 38 0.38 7.47 5.08
N SER A 39 0.54 6.19 4.78
CA SER A 39 1.81 5.46 4.81
C SER A 39 1.78 4.33 3.76
N PRO A 40 2.94 3.75 3.40
CA PRO A 40 3.02 2.59 2.51
C PRO A 40 2.22 1.37 2.98
N GLU A 41 2.22 1.09 4.29
CA GLU A 41 1.48 -0.02 4.90
C GLU A 41 -0.04 0.18 4.72
N ASN A 42 -0.51 1.40 5.00
CA ASN A 42 -1.89 1.78 4.75
C ASN A 42 -2.25 1.71 3.26
N ALA A 43 -1.30 1.91 2.36
CA ALA A 43 -1.54 1.75 0.92
C ALA A 43 -1.81 0.28 0.58
N CYS A 44 -1.07 -0.66 1.16
CA CYS A 44 -1.31 -2.11 0.99
C CYS A 44 -2.69 -2.52 1.53
N ILE A 45 -3.05 -2.08 2.74
CA ILE A 45 -4.38 -2.37 3.33
C ILE A 45 -5.51 -1.83 2.45
N ARG A 46 -5.37 -0.60 1.94
CA ARG A 46 -6.36 0.01 1.05
C ARG A 46 -6.43 -0.69 -0.31
N TYR A 47 -5.28 -1.11 -0.84
CA TYR A 47 -5.21 -1.87 -2.08
C TYR A 47 -5.95 -3.20 -1.92
N HIS A 48 -5.64 -3.97 -0.87
CA HIS A 48 -6.34 -5.21 -0.53
C HIS A 48 -7.85 -5.03 -0.44
N LYS A 49 -8.33 -4.02 0.30
CA LYS A 49 -9.77 -3.72 0.40
C LYS A 49 -10.42 -3.38 -0.94
N ARG A 50 -9.65 -2.89 -1.92
CA ARG A 50 -10.14 -2.53 -3.25
C ARG A 50 -10.16 -3.72 -4.21
N THR A 51 -9.18 -4.61 -4.13
CA THR A 51 -8.97 -5.68 -5.12
C THR A 51 -9.37 -7.06 -4.61
N GLY A 52 -9.43 -7.25 -3.30
CA GLY A 52 -9.62 -8.56 -2.69
C GLY A 52 -8.38 -9.47 -2.76
N CYS A 53 -7.22 -8.94 -3.15
CA CYS A 53 -5.97 -9.73 -3.24
C CYS A 53 -5.59 -10.32 -1.87
N PHE A 54 -4.93 -11.47 -1.81
CA PHE A 54 -4.68 -12.12 -0.51
C PHE A 54 -3.71 -11.29 0.36
N VAL A 55 -4.15 -10.93 1.58
CA VAL A 55 -3.28 -10.50 2.69
C VAL A 55 -3.26 -11.64 3.69
N ASN A 56 -2.10 -11.90 4.29
CA ASN A 56 -1.91 -12.95 5.27
C ASN A 56 -3.11 -13.07 6.24
N LYS A 57 -3.79 -14.22 6.20
CA LYS A 57 -5.12 -14.48 6.78
C LYS A 57 -5.18 -14.26 8.30
N TYR A 58 -4.04 -14.31 8.99
CA TYR A 58 -3.98 -14.19 10.45
C TYR A 58 -4.19 -12.76 10.95
N ASN A 59 -3.79 -11.72 10.19
CA ASN A 59 -4.12 -10.33 10.52
C ASN A 59 -3.99 -9.41 9.29
N PRO A 60 -5.09 -9.10 8.57
CA PRO A 60 -5.05 -8.31 7.34
C PRO A 60 -4.68 -6.83 7.54
N ASN A 61 -4.56 -6.36 8.79
CA ASN A 61 -4.11 -5.01 9.11
C ASN A 61 -2.64 -4.96 9.57
N ASN A 62 -1.99 -6.12 9.73
CA ASN A 62 -0.59 -6.19 10.13
C ASN A 62 0.29 -6.35 8.90
N ILE A 63 0.50 -5.25 8.19
CA ILE A 63 1.40 -5.17 7.04
C ILE A 63 2.80 -4.86 7.54
N THR A 64 3.76 -5.73 7.27
CA THR A 64 5.16 -5.58 7.71
C THR A 64 6.10 -5.47 6.53
N GLN A 65 7.14 -4.64 6.68
CA GLN A 65 8.12 -4.46 5.62
C GLN A 65 9.10 -5.64 5.61
N HIS A 66 9.29 -6.25 4.43
CA HIS A 66 10.21 -7.37 4.23
C HIS A 66 11.12 -7.12 3.01
N SER A 67 12.01 -8.07 2.73
CA SER A 67 12.69 -8.11 1.44
C SER A 67 11.72 -8.54 0.34
N GLU A 68 12.07 -8.22 -0.91
CA GLU A 68 11.24 -8.52 -2.09
C GLU A 68 10.74 -9.97 -2.12
N VAL A 69 11.65 -10.93 -1.89
CA VAL A 69 11.37 -12.37 -1.99
C VAL A 69 10.25 -12.82 -1.04
N PHE A 70 10.09 -12.19 0.12
CA PHE A 70 9.07 -12.56 1.11
C PHE A 70 7.83 -11.65 1.11
N SER A 71 7.75 -10.74 0.16
CA SER A 71 6.68 -9.73 0.13
C SER A 71 5.64 -10.04 -0.92
N ARG A 72 4.37 -9.75 -0.64
CA ARG A 72 3.29 -9.83 -1.63
C ARG A 72 2.95 -8.48 -2.25
N PHE A 73 3.28 -7.39 -1.57
CA PHE A 73 3.08 -6.04 -2.06
C PHE A 73 4.40 -5.40 -2.44
N LYS A 74 4.38 -4.72 -3.58
CA LYS A 74 5.42 -3.77 -3.99
C LYS A 74 4.80 -2.39 -4.01
N VAL A 75 5.41 -1.46 -3.29
CA VAL A 75 4.95 -0.09 -3.13
C VAL A 75 6.01 0.87 -3.64
N CYS A 76 5.66 1.67 -4.64
CA CYS A 76 6.52 2.71 -5.18
C CYS A 76 6.05 4.10 -4.72
N ILE A 77 6.99 4.89 -4.21
CA ILE A 77 6.82 6.31 -3.88
C ILE A 77 7.93 7.12 -4.57
N GLY A 78 7.58 7.76 -5.69
CA GLY A 78 8.58 8.34 -6.58
C GLY A 78 9.54 7.27 -7.09
N LYS A 79 10.85 7.43 -6.85
CA LYS A 79 11.88 6.45 -7.21
C LYS A 79 12.13 5.37 -6.14
N LYS A 80 11.55 5.52 -4.94
CA LYS A 80 11.77 4.58 -3.84
C LYS A 80 10.80 3.40 -3.97
N VAL A 81 11.34 2.19 -3.89
CA VAL A 81 10.58 0.93 -3.86
C VAL A 81 10.65 0.36 -2.45
N MET A 82 9.53 -0.15 -1.96
CA MET A 82 9.39 -0.82 -0.67
C MET A 82 8.53 -2.06 -0.84
N TYR A 83 8.79 -3.09 -0.05
CA TYR A 83 8.13 -4.39 -0.16
C TYR A 83 7.50 -4.78 1.18
N PHE A 84 6.28 -5.33 1.12
CA PHE A 84 5.50 -5.69 2.31
C PHE A 84 4.76 -7.02 2.15
N ASP A 85 4.47 -7.70 3.25
CA ASP A 85 3.50 -8.81 3.34
C ASP A 85 2.42 -8.48 4.36
#